data_AF-A0A2A7B6W4-F1
#
_entry.id   AF-A0A2A7B6W4-F1
#
_cell.length_a   1.000
_cell.length_b   1.000
_cell.length_c   1.000
_cell.angle_alpha   90.00
_cell.angle_beta   90.00
_cell.angle_gamma   90.00
#
_symmetry.space_group_name_H-M   'P 1'
#
loop_
_entity.id
_entity.type
_entity.pdbx_description
1 polymer ?
#
loop_
_entity_poly.entity_id
_entity_poly.type
_entity_poly.pdbx_seq_one_letter_code
_entity_poly.pdbx_strand_id
1 'polypeptide(L)'
;MEPLTPREFRKLYVIPYDIEKRQRRIEQLEAIQVEGPQSASDVVKSSSGEGNACILSHATVTGTDISFTRREDEIKRLKRTNVQQRKKYMYGLSLIESCDDCEMRALLTAVCTEGKKPQIVAVELMEQGVDIGPEAIRRRVERWINQNVR
;
A
#
# COMPACT_ATOMS: atom_id res chain seq x y z
N MET A 1 7.94 7.96 -15.24
CA MET A 1 7.76 7.67 -13.80
C MET A 1 7.05 8.88 -13.24
N GLU A 2 5.93 8.72 -12.52
CA GLU A 2 5.33 9.89 -11.87
C GLU A 2 6.30 10.46 -10.84
N PRO A 3 6.53 11.78 -10.82
CA PRO A 3 7.46 12.40 -9.88
C PRO A 3 6.97 12.20 -8.44
N LEU A 4 7.93 12.01 -7.53
CA LEU A 4 7.67 11.89 -6.10
C LEU A 4 7.40 13.29 -5.54
N THR A 5 6.20 13.54 -5.03
CA THR A 5 5.87 14.87 -4.51
C THR A 5 6.51 15.14 -3.14
N PRO A 6 6.75 16.40 -2.75
CA PRO A 6 7.22 16.77 -1.41
C PRO A 6 6.39 16.17 -0.26
N ARG A 7 5.07 16.05 -0.46
CA ARG A 7 4.15 15.47 0.52
C ARG A 7 4.31 13.96 0.64
N GLU A 8 4.49 13.26 -0.47
CA GLU A 8 4.78 11.82 -0.47
C GLU A 8 6.15 11.53 0.13
N PHE A 9 7.17 12.34 -0.20
CA PHE A 9 8.52 12.20 0.36
C PHE A 9 8.53 12.32 1.88
N ARG A 10 7.80 13.30 2.44
CA ARG A 10 7.67 13.46 3.90
C ARG A 10 7.07 12.22 4.59
N LYS A 11 6.32 11.41 3.84
CA LYS A 11 5.66 10.20 4.32
C LYS A 11 6.27 8.94 3.72
N LEU A 12 7.57 8.95 3.40
CA LEU A 12 8.26 7.79 2.81
C LEU A 12 8.06 6.52 3.65
N TYR A 13 8.07 6.67 4.99
CA TYR A 13 7.85 5.61 5.98
C TYR A 13 6.52 4.85 5.80
N VAL A 14 5.51 5.46 5.18
CA VAL A 14 4.19 4.82 4.96
C VAL A 14 4.23 3.84 3.79
N ILE A 15 5.10 4.07 2.80
CA ILE A 15 5.11 3.31 1.55
C ILE A 15 5.37 1.81 1.79
N PRO A 16 6.35 1.38 2.63
CA PRO A 16 6.55 -0.03 2.94
C PRO A 16 5.31 -0.69 3.55
N TYR A 17 4.68 -0.03 4.53
CA TYR A 17 3.47 -0.53 5.19
C TYR A 17 2.31 -0.72 4.19
N ASP A 18 2.11 0.26 3.31
CA ASP A 18 1.09 0.19 2.28
C ASP A 18 1.36 -0.93 1.26
N ILE A 19 2.62 -1.15 0.89
CA ILE A 19 3.03 -2.25 0.02
C ILE A 19 2.70 -3.59 0.66
N GLU A 20 3.05 -3.78 1.94
CA GLU A 20 2.73 -5.00 2.69
C GLU A 20 1.23 -5.25 2.79
N LYS A 21 0.44 -4.20 3.09
CA LYS A 21 -1.02 -4.31 3.14
C LYS A 21 -1.60 -4.74 1.79
N ARG A 22 -1.11 -4.17 0.68
CA ARG A 22 -1.52 -4.59 -0.67
C ARG A 22 -1.04 -6.00 -0.99
N GLN A 23 0.13 -6.40 -0.52
CA GLN A 23 0.67 -7.74 -0.72
C GLN A 23 -0.21 -8.81 -0.06
N ARG A 24 -0.63 -8.59 1.20
CA ARG A 24 -1.60 -9.47 1.88
C ARG A 24 -2.93 -9.55 1.13
N ARG A 25 -3.38 -8.43 0.56
CA ARG A 25 -4.61 -8.42 -0.27
C ARG A 25 -4.44 -9.20 -1.57
N ILE A 26 -3.29 -9.09 -2.23
CA ILE A 26 -2.96 -9.88 -3.42
C ILE A 26 -3.00 -11.37 -3.07
N GLU A 27 -2.35 -11.79 -1.99
CA GLU A 27 -2.33 -13.20 -1.53
C GLU A 27 -3.74 -13.74 -1.26
N GLN A 28 -4.59 -12.95 -0.59
CA GLN A 28 -5.99 -13.31 -0.38
C GLN A 28 -6.76 -13.48 -1.69
N LEU A 29 -6.57 -12.57 -2.64
CA LEU A 29 -7.23 -12.63 -3.94
C LEU A 29 -6.71 -13.81 -4.78
N GLU A 30 -5.41 -14.10 -4.72
CA GLU A 30 -4.78 -15.24 -5.39
C GLU A 30 -5.28 -16.57 -4.82
N ALA A 31 -5.45 -16.69 -3.49
CA ALA A 31 -6.03 -17.88 -2.87
C ALA A 31 -7.46 -18.16 -3.38
N ILE A 32 -8.31 -17.12 -3.42
CA ILE A 32 -9.67 -17.22 -3.97
C ILE A 32 -9.65 -17.53 -5.48
N GLN A 33 -8.62 -17.08 -6.20
CA GLN A 33 -8.45 -17.38 -7.62
C GLN A 33 -8.10 -18.85 -7.86
N VAL A 34 -7.30 -19.47 -6.98
CA VAL A 34 -6.94 -20.89 -7.06
C VAL A 34 -8.15 -21.78 -6.81
N GLU A 35 -9.09 -21.37 -5.95
CA GLU A 35 -10.34 -22.08 -5.69
C GLU A 35 -11.28 -22.14 -6.93
N GLY A 36 -11.03 -21.33 -7.96
CA GLY A 36 -11.76 -21.35 -9.22
C GLY A 36 -13.01 -20.46 -9.24
N PRO A 37 -13.82 -20.54 -10.30
CA PRO A 37 -15.10 -19.84 -10.40
C PRO A 37 -16.03 -20.27 -9.26
N GLN A 38 -16.59 -19.31 -8.52
CA GLN A 38 -17.53 -19.65 -7.46
C GLN A 38 -18.83 -20.12 -8.10
N SER A 39 -19.19 -21.37 -7.84
CA SER A 39 -20.45 -21.93 -8.33
C SER A 39 -21.61 -21.30 -7.56
N ALA A 40 -22.44 -20.51 -8.24
CA ALA A 40 -23.71 -20.08 -7.69
C ALA A 40 -24.70 -21.24 -7.82
N SER A 41 -25.16 -21.78 -6.70
CA SER A 41 -26.28 -22.72 -6.66
C SER A 41 -27.54 -21.97 -6.25
N ASP A 42 -28.59 -22.10 -7.06
CA ASP A 42 -29.92 -21.61 -6.73
C ASP A 42 -30.88 -22.81 -6.64
N VAL A 43 -31.87 -22.70 -5.75
CA VAL A 43 -32.90 -23.74 -5.58
C VAL A 43 -34.07 -23.36 -6.45
N VAL A 44 -34.20 -24.03 -7.58
CA VAL A 44 -35.27 -23.75 -8.54
C VAL A 44 -36.43 -24.72 -8.27
N LYS A 45 -37.65 -24.20 -8.13
CA LYS A 45 -38.86 -25.03 -8.07
C LYS A 45 -39.35 -25.28 -9.50
N SER A 46 -39.30 -26.52 -9.96
CA SER A 46 -39.91 -26.92 -11.23
C SER A 46 -41.42 -27.13 -11.03
N SER A 47 -42.24 -26.38 -11.76
CA SER A 47 -43.72 -26.46 -11.75
C SER A 47 -44.25 -27.28 -12.94
N SER A 48 -43.75 -28.50 -13.13
CA SER A 48 -44.24 -29.38 -14.21
C SER A 48 -44.55 -30.77 -13.66
N GLY A 49 -45.77 -30.94 -13.15
CA GLY A 49 -46.32 -32.24 -12.76
C GLY A 49 -47.68 -32.08 -12.10
N GLU A 50 -48.73 -32.63 -12.71
CA GLU A 50 -50.02 -32.87 -12.06
C GLU A 50 -49.81 -33.86 -10.90
N GLY A 51 -49.83 -33.33 -9.67
CA GLY A 51 -49.63 -34.11 -8.45
C GLY A 51 -48.67 -33.40 -7.50
N ASN A 52 -49.09 -33.21 -6.26
CA ASN A 52 -48.42 -32.45 -5.19
C ASN A 52 -47.05 -33.01 -4.73
N ALA A 53 -46.09 -33.16 -5.64
CA ALA A 53 -44.71 -33.49 -5.33
C ALA A 53 -43.80 -32.38 -5.86
N CYS A 54 -43.54 -31.37 -5.02
CA CYS A 54 -42.53 -30.35 -5.29
C CYS A 54 -41.14 -31.00 -5.27
N ILE A 55 -40.60 -31.37 -6.43
CA ILE A 55 -39.20 -31.80 -6.56
C ILE A 55 -38.33 -30.54 -6.48
N LEU A 56 -37.64 -30.36 -5.34
CA LEU A 56 -36.61 -29.34 -5.19
C LEU A 56 -35.38 -29.79 -5.99
N SER A 57 -35.11 -29.11 -7.11
CA SER A 57 -33.97 -29.42 -7.96
C SER A 57 -32.87 -28.38 -7.72
N HIS A 58 -31.65 -28.84 -7.47
CA HIS A 58 -30.49 -27.96 -7.40
C HIS A 58 -30.00 -27.67 -8.82
N ALA A 59 -30.05 -26.41 -9.25
CA ALA A 59 -29.39 -25.98 -10.47
C ALA A 59 -28.05 -25.33 -10.08
N THR A 60 -26.96 -25.95 -10.52
CA THR A 60 -25.62 -25.36 -10.38
C THR A 60 -25.27 -24.69 -11.71
N VAL A 61 -25.21 -23.35 -11.72
CA VAL A 61 -24.80 -22.60 -12.92
C VAL A 61 -23.33 -22.25 -12.79
N THR A 62 -22.47 -22.95 -13.51
CA THR A 62 -21.05 -22.60 -13.69
C THR A 62 -20.92 -21.57 -14.81
N GLY A 63 -21.31 -20.32 -14.52
CA GLY A 63 -21.08 -19.21 -15.45
C GLY A 63 -19.59 -18.87 -15.56
N THR A 64 -19.11 -18.50 -16.76
CA THR A 64 -17.83 -17.79 -16.93
C THR A 64 -17.87 -16.54 -16.06
N ASP A 65 -17.22 -16.64 -14.91
CA ASP A 65 -17.43 -15.74 -13.80
C ASP A 65 -16.74 -14.41 -14.12
N ILE A 66 -17.49 -13.41 -14.60
CA ILE A 66 -17.00 -12.03 -14.81
C ILE A 66 -16.29 -11.53 -13.54
N SER A 67 -16.69 -12.03 -12.38
CA SER A 67 -16.04 -11.75 -11.11
C SER A 67 -14.63 -12.38 -11.00
N PHE A 68 -14.36 -13.52 -11.63
CA PHE A 68 -13.06 -14.18 -11.69
C PHE A 68 -12.07 -13.40 -12.56
N THR A 69 -12.48 -12.95 -13.75
CA THR A 69 -11.62 -12.09 -14.61
C THR A 69 -11.36 -10.73 -13.98
N ARG A 70 -12.37 -10.12 -13.34
CA ARG A 70 -12.21 -8.87 -12.57
C ARG A 70 -11.21 -9.01 -11.42
N ARG A 71 -11.18 -10.18 -10.75
CA ARG A 71 -10.20 -10.48 -9.69
C ARG A 71 -8.77 -10.54 -10.24
N GLU A 72 -8.55 -11.16 -11.40
CA GLU A 72 -7.22 -11.16 -12.04
C GLU A 72 -6.73 -9.76 -12.39
N ASP A 73 -7.61 -8.94 -12.96
CA ASP A 73 -7.26 -7.57 -13.33
C ASP A 73 -6.94 -6.72 -12.11
N GLU A 74 -7.64 -6.92 -10.99
CA GLU A 74 -7.31 -6.26 -9.74
C GLU A 74 -5.97 -6.73 -9.18
N ILE A 75 -5.66 -8.03 -9.21
CA ILE A 75 -4.34 -8.55 -8.81
C ILE A 75 -3.24 -7.91 -9.67
N LYS A 76 -3.42 -7.88 -11.00
CA LYS A 76 -2.46 -7.25 -11.94
C LYS A 76 -2.29 -5.76 -11.62
N ARG A 77 -3.37 -5.04 -11.33
CA ARG A 77 -3.35 -3.62 -10.97
C ARG A 77 -2.62 -3.37 -9.63
N LEU A 78 -2.89 -4.18 -8.61
CA LEU A 78 -2.23 -4.07 -7.30
C LEU A 78 -0.73 -4.35 -7.42
N LYS A 79 -0.33 -5.38 -8.18
CA LYS A 79 1.09 -5.68 -8.46
C LYS A 79 1.78 -4.52 -9.16
N ARG A 80 1.16 -3.94 -10.20
CA ARG A 80 1.69 -2.75 -10.89
C ARG A 80 1.86 -1.55 -9.94
N THR A 81 0.86 -1.31 -9.09
CA THR A 81 0.92 -0.26 -8.06
C THR A 81 2.08 -0.49 -7.09
N ASN A 82 2.27 -1.72 -6.62
CA ASN A 82 3.38 -2.06 -5.73
C ASN A 82 4.74 -1.84 -6.38
N VAL A 83 4.91 -2.20 -7.66
CA VAL A 83 6.15 -1.91 -8.41
C VAL A 83 6.41 -0.40 -8.49
N GLN A 84 5.39 0.39 -8.81
CA GLN A 84 5.51 1.85 -8.88
C GLN A 84 5.87 2.46 -7.52
N GLN A 85 5.19 2.02 -6.45
CA GLN A 85 5.44 2.49 -5.08
C GLN A 85 6.84 2.09 -4.58
N ARG A 86 7.31 0.88 -4.87
CA ARG A 86 8.70 0.46 -4.58
C ARG A 86 9.71 1.36 -5.28
N LYS A 87 9.48 1.69 -6.55
CA LYS A 87 10.35 2.60 -7.29
C LYS A 87 10.36 4.01 -6.69
N LYS A 88 9.20 4.54 -6.28
CA LYS A 88 9.10 5.82 -5.55
C LYS A 88 9.87 5.79 -4.22
N TYR A 89 9.72 4.72 -3.45
CA TYR A 89 10.43 4.52 -2.19
C TYR A 89 11.95 4.49 -2.40
N MET A 90 12.44 3.69 -3.35
CA MET A 90 13.87 3.61 -3.67
C MET A 90 14.45 4.94 -4.15
N TYR A 91 13.70 5.68 -4.99
CA TYR A 91 14.08 7.02 -5.39
C TYR A 91 14.23 7.94 -4.18
N GLY A 92 13.25 7.95 -3.27
CA GLY A 92 13.30 8.72 -2.04
C GLY A 92 14.51 8.39 -1.17
N LEU A 93 14.82 7.09 -0.98
CA LEU A 93 16.02 6.66 -0.26
C LEU A 93 17.30 7.14 -0.93
N SER A 94 17.43 6.98 -2.24
CA SER A 94 18.62 7.43 -2.98
C SER A 94 18.84 8.94 -2.87
N LEU A 95 17.76 9.72 -2.80
CA LEU A 95 17.84 11.17 -2.63
C LEU A 95 18.35 11.54 -1.23
N ILE A 96 17.90 10.81 -0.18
CA ILE A 96 18.43 10.98 1.18
C ILE A 96 19.91 10.61 1.22
N GLU A 97 20.28 9.46 0.65
CA GLU A 97 21.67 8.99 0.61
C GLU A 97 22.61 9.97 -0.13
N SER A 98 22.10 10.67 -1.15
CA SER A 98 22.85 11.69 -1.89
C SER A 98 23.07 13.00 -1.12
N CYS A 99 22.46 13.17 0.06
CA CYS A 99 22.64 14.37 0.87
C CYS A 99 24.00 14.33 1.59
N ASP A 100 24.98 15.12 1.15
CA ASP A 100 26.35 15.10 1.72
C ASP A 100 26.42 15.47 3.22
N ASP A 101 25.55 16.36 3.68
CA ASP A 101 25.44 16.75 5.08
C ASP A 101 24.92 15.57 5.94
N CYS A 102 25.78 15.04 6.80
CA CYS A 102 25.48 13.88 7.63
C CYS A 102 24.39 14.15 8.68
N GLU A 103 24.34 15.35 9.26
CA GLU A 103 23.30 15.72 10.22
C GLU A 103 21.96 15.82 9.50
N MET A 104 21.93 16.49 8.35
CA MET A 104 20.71 16.61 7.55
C MET A 104 20.21 15.24 7.07
N ARG A 105 21.12 14.37 6.63
CA ARG A 105 20.80 12.99 6.24
C ARG A 105 20.18 12.22 7.40
N ALA A 106 20.75 12.31 8.61
CA ALA A 106 20.20 11.67 9.80
C ALA A 106 18.79 12.18 10.13
N LEU A 107 18.56 13.50 10.05
CA LEU A 107 17.23 14.10 10.26
C LEU A 107 16.21 13.60 9.22
N LEU A 108 16.62 13.52 7.94
CA LEU A 108 15.76 13.02 6.86
C LEU A 108 15.40 11.55 7.07
N THR A 109 16.37 10.70 7.44
CA THR A 109 16.12 9.30 7.78
C THR A 109 15.15 9.18 8.94
N ALA A 110 15.44 9.81 10.08
CA ALA A 110 14.60 9.75 11.27
C ALA A 110 13.15 10.20 10.98
N VAL A 111 12.97 11.33 10.29
CA VAL A 111 11.63 11.89 10.09
C VAL A 111 10.91 11.26 8.90
N CYS A 112 11.58 11.07 7.76
CA CYS A 112 10.92 10.69 6.51
C CYS A 112 10.90 9.17 6.29
N THR A 113 11.94 8.42 6.68
CA THR A 113 12.01 6.96 6.48
C THR A 113 11.54 6.17 7.70
N GLU A 114 11.91 6.62 8.90
CA GLU A 114 11.47 5.98 10.15
C GLU A 114 10.12 6.53 10.67
N GLY A 115 9.72 7.71 10.21
CA GLY A 115 8.46 8.34 10.62
C GLY A 115 8.48 8.91 12.05
N LYS A 116 9.65 9.15 12.62
CA LYS A 116 9.78 9.77 13.95
C LYS A 116 9.23 11.18 13.93
N LYS A 117 8.53 11.54 15.00
CA LYS A 117 8.05 12.91 15.20
C LYS A 117 9.24 13.82 15.53
N PRO A 118 9.29 15.08 15.05
CA PRO A 118 10.37 16.01 15.36
C PRO A 118 10.61 16.21 16.87
N GLN A 119 9.57 16.05 17.70
CA GLN A 119 9.69 16.08 19.16
C GLN A 119 10.57 14.94 19.70
N ILE A 120 10.41 13.73 19.16
CA ILE A 120 11.20 12.57 19.59
C ILE A 120 12.65 12.76 19.15
N VAL A 121 12.87 13.18 17.90
CA VAL A 121 14.21 13.45 17.36
C VAL A 121 14.92 14.55 18.14
N ALA A 122 14.21 15.61 18.56
CA ALA A 122 14.77 16.66 19.40
C ALA A 122 15.25 16.12 20.76
N VAL A 123 14.48 15.22 21.39
CA VAL A 123 14.89 14.58 22.65
C VAL A 123 16.12 13.69 22.44
N GLU A 124 16.12 12.86 21.40
CA GLU A 124 17.27 11.99 21.07
C GLU A 124 18.55 12.80 20.82
N LEU A 125 18.45 13.94 20.13
CA LEU A 125 19.58 14.85 19.90
C LEU A 125 20.04 15.57 21.17
N MET A 126 19.10 15.97 22.02
CA MET A 126 19.40 16.57 23.32
C MET A 126 20.16 15.60 24.23
N GLU A 127 19.78 14.33 24.25
CA GLU A 127 20.51 13.26 24.97
C GLU A 127 21.95 13.08 24.46
N GLN A 128 22.20 13.42 23.19
CA GLN A 128 23.52 13.42 22.57
C GLN A 128 24.28 14.76 22.75
N GLY A 129 23.72 15.71 23.51
CA GLY A 129 24.32 17.02 23.78
C GLY A 129 24.03 18.10 22.73
N VAL A 130 23.12 17.84 21.78
CA VAL A 130 22.72 18.80 20.74
C VAL A 130 21.39 19.45 21.11
N ASP A 131 21.45 20.72 21.51
CA ASP A 131 20.25 21.51 21.82
C ASP A 131 19.60 22.06 20.54
N ILE A 132 18.60 21.33 20.02
CA ILE A 132 17.80 21.76 18.88
C ILE A 132 16.31 21.53 19.13
N GLY A 133 15.52 22.60 18.99
CA GLY A 133 14.08 22.53 19.15
C GLY A 133 13.37 21.74 18.03
N PRO A 134 12.20 21.12 18.32
CA PRO A 134 11.45 20.33 17.33
C PRO A 134 11.01 21.13 16.10
N GLU A 135 10.69 22.42 16.26
CA GLU A 135 10.32 23.29 15.15
C GLU A 135 11.52 23.69 14.28
N ALA A 136 12.74 23.67 14.82
CA ALA A 136 13.94 23.87 14.03
C ALA A 136 14.21 22.65 13.13
N ILE A 137 14.06 21.44 13.68
CA ILE A 137 14.14 20.18 12.93
C ILE A 137 13.10 20.17 11.80
N ARG A 138 11.82 20.42 12.13
CA ARG A 138 10.74 20.45 11.15
C ARG A 138 11.04 21.40 10.00
N ARG A 139 11.43 22.64 10.29
CA ARG A 139 11.73 23.65 9.27
C ARG A 139 12.99 23.31 8.45
N ARG A 140 13.98 22.62 9.02
CA ARG A 140 15.16 22.15 8.27
C ARG A 140 14.74 21.07 7.26
N VAL A 141 14.01 20.06 7.72
CA VAL A 141 13.47 18.98 6.87
C VAL A 141 12.58 19.55 5.76
N GLU A 142 11.61 20.42 6.10
CA GLU A 142 10.70 20.99 5.10
C GLU A 142 11.42 21.86 4.06
N ARG A 143 12.40 22.67 4.47
CA ARG A 143 13.19 23.48 3.52
C ARG A 143 13.98 22.60 2.57
N TRP A 144 14.65 21.57 3.09
CA TRP A 144 15.43 20.67 2.27
C TRP A 144 14.54 19.91 1.26
N ILE A 145 13.38 19.40 1.69
CA ILE A 145 12.45 18.71 0.80
C ILE A 145 11.99 19.65 -0.33
N ASN A 146 11.59 20.88 0.00
CA ASN A 146 11.10 21.83 -1.01
C ASN A 146 12.18 22.25 -2.03
N GLN A 147 13.47 22.16 -1.66
CA GLN A 147 14.58 22.49 -2.54
C GLN A 147 14.98 21.32 -3.46
N ASN A 148 14.89 20.09 -2.95
CA ASN A 148 15.49 18.91 -3.59
C ASN A 148 14.46 17.95 -4.21
N VAL A 149 13.20 17.97 -3.78
CA VAL A 149 12.14 17.11 -4.30
C VAL A 149 11.30 17.89 -5.31
N ARG A 150 11.26 17.42 -6.56
CA ARG A 150 10.53 18.03 -7.69
C ARG A 150 9.59 17.03 -8.35
#